data_AF-A0A0A0C1K7-F1
#
_entry.id   AF-A0A0A0C1K7-F1
#
_cell.length_a   1.000
_cell.length_b   1.000
_cell.length_c   1.000
_cell.angle_alpha   90.00
_cell.angle_beta   90.00
_cell.angle_gamma   90.00
#
_symmetry.space_group_name_H-M   'P 1'
#
loop_
_entity.id
_entity.type
_entity.pdbx_description
1 polymer ?
#
loop_
_entity_poly.entity_id
_entity_poly.type
_entity_poly.pdbx_seq_one_letter_code
_entity_poly.pdbx_strand_id
1 'polypeptide(L)'
;MEFRSVHQLSVDVARWSETLPEDVDLVAGIPRSGMLPATMLALHMHRPLTDLDGLIEGRVLRCGERLSSERAPDAIEGARRILVVDDSTNRGGAIRRAKMLVAQAPHLRGRVVWGAPYAAQGAAEGLLDHWYEKVSRPRAFEWNIMHHSGLVEACVDLDSVLIGRRPDEPLPPAPRLTPGSEVGWLVTSRDPAGRPGLESWLEEHGFRWRHLVMSDDPAHRPDSTGGHLASDPARRKSTLYDAAHAWLFIEGDPDQARAITEATGRPVYCTERRAMLYPGVPEGAPPRPGDAARWRRREAVRLQRRRAQHWRNRLGGSLRRADEIWRLATHRHQTTSPGLPDS
;
A
#
# COMPACT_ATOMS: atom_id res chain seq x y z
N MET A 1 -12.99 -0.88 3.20
CA MET A 1 -11.76 -0.44 2.53
C MET A 1 -12.15 0.07 1.17
N GLU A 2 -11.77 1.29 0.83
CA GLU A 2 -12.03 1.84 -0.51
C GLU A 2 -10.95 1.35 -1.48
N PHE A 3 -11.34 0.60 -2.50
CA PHE A 3 -10.42 0.17 -3.55
C PHE A 3 -10.77 0.86 -4.86
N ARG A 4 -9.75 1.21 -5.66
CA ARG A 4 -9.94 1.63 -7.05
C ARG A 4 -9.02 0.80 -7.95
N SER A 5 -9.62 0.19 -8.97
CA SER A 5 -8.89 -0.50 -10.04
C SER A 5 -8.44 0.48 -11.12
N VAL A 6 -7.55 0.03 -12.00
CA VAL A 6 -7.19 0.73 -13.23
C VAL A 6 -8.41 0.91 -14.12
N HIS A 7 -9.32 -0.07 -14.17
CA HIS A 7 -10.58 0.04 -14.89
C HIS A 7 -11.44 1.19 -14.36
N GLN A 8 -11.64 1.24 -13.03
CA GLN A 8 -12.41 2.31 -12.40
C GLN A 8 -11.75 3.68 -12.62
N LEU A 9 -10.42 3.76 -12.47
CA LEU A 9 -9.67 4.98 -12.77
C LEU A 9 -9.88 5.46 -14.20
N SER A 10 -9.89 4.56 -15.19
CA SER A 10 -10.12 4.92 -16.59
C SER A 10 -11.50 5.53 -16.80
N VAL A 11 -12.54 4.97 -16.19
CA VAL A 11 -13.91 5.50 -16.26
C VAL A 11 -14.00 6.86 -15.57
N ASP A 12 -13.39 6.98 -14.39
CA ASP A 12 -13.44 8.20 -13.59
C ASP A 12 -12.66 9.34 -14.24
N VAL A 13 -11.49 9.06 -14.83
CA VAL A 13 -10.71 10.06 -15.56
C VAL A 13 -11.45 10.54 -16.82
N ALA A 14 -12.12 9.64 -17.55
CA ALA A 14 -12.93 10.01 -18.70
C ALA A 14 -14.07 10.97 -18.33
N ARG A 15 -14.71 10.76 -17.17
CA ARG A 15 -15.74 11.68 -16.66
C ARG A 15 -15.15 12.95 -16.09
N TRP A 16 -14.00 12.86 -15.43
CA TRP A 16 -13.33 14.01 -14.83
C TRP A 16 -12.87 15.00 -15.91
N SER A 17 -12.40 14.51 -17.07
CA SER A 17 -11.96 15.37 -18.17
C SER A 17 -13.05 16.32 -18.67
N GLU A 18 -14.33 15.91 -18.64
CA GLU A 18 -15.49 16.74 -19.01
C GLU A 18 -15.75 17.90 -18.03
N THR A 19 -15.19 17.80 -16.81
CA THR A 19 -15.37 18.82 -15.75
C THR A 19 -14.18 19.76 -15.60
N LEU A 20 -13.06 19.44 -16.25
CA LEU A 20 -11.84 20.24 -16.18
C LEU A 20 -11.95 21.49 -17.08
N PRO A 21 -11.24 22.58 -16.76
CA PRO A 21 -11.26 23.77 -17.59
C PRO A 21 -10.83 23.48 -19.04
N GLU A 22 -11.59 23.97 -20.01
CA GLU A 22 -11.31 23.78 -21.44
C GLU A 22 -9.99 24.43 -21.90
N ASP A 23 -9.55 25.46 -21.17
CA ASP A 23 -8.32 26.22 -21.43
C ASP A 23 -7.07 25.55 -20.85
N VAL A 24 -7.14 24.31 -20.34
CA VAL A 24 -5.94 23.51 -20.03
C VAL A 24 -5.22 23.18 -21.34
N ASP A 25 -4.00 23.68 -21.48
CA ASP A 25 -3.21 23.55 -22.70
C ASP A 25 -2.20 22.40 -22.64
N LEU A 26 -1.81 21.97 -21.44
CA LEU A 26 -0.78 20.96 -21.19
C LEU A 26 -1.11 20.16 -19.93
N VAL A 27 -0.89 18.84 -19.96
CA VAL A 27 -1.01 17.97 -18.80
C VAL A 27 0.38 17.49 -18.38
N ALA A 28 0.70 17.59 -17.09
CA ALA A 28 1.93 17.09 -16.51
C ALA A 28 1.63 16.07 -15.41
N GLY A 29 2.19 14.87 -15.46
CA GLY A 29 2.03 13.88 -14.40
C GLY A 29 3.16 13.95 -13.36
N ILE A 30 2.84 13.74 -12.09
CA ILE A 30 3.84 13.54 -11.04
C ILE A 30 4.30 12.07 -11.06
N PRO A 31 5.58 11.77 -11.35
CA PRO A 31 6.04 10.40 -11.37
C PRO A 31 5.99 9.72 -9.99
N ARG A 32 5.67 8.43 -9.89
CA ARG A 32 5.36 7.49 -10.99
C ARG A 32 3.85 7.34 -11.21
N SER A 33 3.08 7.23 -10.14
CA SER A 33 1.65 6.88 -10.21
C SER A 33 0.79 7.98 -10.82
N GLY A 34 1.11 9.26 -10.60
CA GLY A 34 0.42 10.40 -11.21
C GLY A 34 0.52 10.43 -12.74
N MET A 35 1.52 9.77 -13.34
CA MET A 35 1.60 9.62 -14.80
C MET A 35 0.45 8.80 -15.37
N LEU A 36 -0.12 7.86 -14.61
CA LEU A 36 -1.21 7.01 -15.07
C LEU A 36 -2.47 7.84 -15.40
N PRO A 37 -3.07 8.61 -14.46
CA PRO A 37 -4.19 9.48 -14.79
C PRO A 37 -3.79 10.65 -15.70
N ALA A 38 -2.58 11.19 -15.61
CA ALA A 38 -2.12 12.25 -16.51
C ALA A 38 -2.16 11.82 -17.98
N THR A 39 -1.70 10.59 -18.26
CA THR A 39 -1.73 10.03 -19.62
C THR A 39 -3.16 9.85 -20.11
N MET A 40 -4.04 9.29 -19.28
CA MET A 40 -5.45 9.12 -19.62
C MET A 40 -6.14 10.47 -19.89
N LEU A 41 -5.90 11.47 -19.03
CA LEU A 41 -6.42 12.83 -19.20
C LEU A 41 -5.94 13.48 -20.50
N ALA A 42 -4.63 13.43 -20.76
CA ALA A 42 -4.04 14.00 -21.97
C ALA A 42 -4.67 13.40 -23.25
N LEU A 43 -4.98 12.10 -23.24
CA LEU A 43 -5.69 11.44 -24.34
C LEU A 43 -7.13 11.93 -24.48
N HIS A 44 -7.90 12.00 -23.38
CA HIS A 44 -9.29 12.46 -23.44
C HIS A 44 -9.41 13.94 -23.83
N MET A 45 -8.51 14.78 -23.34
CA MET A 45 -8.50 16.22 -23.59
C MET A 45 -7.74 16.60 -24.87
N HIS A 46 -7.10 15.64 -25.54
CA HIS A 46 -6.24 15.85 -26.72
C HIS A 46 -5.14 16.89 -26.48
N ARG A 47 -4.50 16.84 -25.29
CA ARG A 47 -3.45 17.79 -24.87
C ARG A 47 -2.08 17.13 -24.88
N PRO A 48 -0.99 17.89 -25.09
CA PRO A 48 0.36 17.40 -24.89
C PRO A 48 0.57 16.92 -23.45
N LEU A 49 1.45 15.93 -23.28
CA LEU A 49 1.76 15.30 -22.01
C LEU A 49 3.22 15.50 -21.66
N THR A 50 3.52 15.81 -20.40
CA THR A 50 4.87 15.75 -19.85
C THR A 50 4.87 15.10 -18.46
N ASP A 51 6.06 14.83 -17.93
CA ASP A 51 6.25 14.54 -16.50
C ASP A 51 6.68 15.82 -15.75
N LEU A 52 6.71 15.78 -14.43
CA LEU A 52 7.04 16.94 -13.60
C LEU A 52 8.43 17.52 -13.89
N ASP A 53 9.43 16.67 -14.12
CA ASP A 53 10.79 17.11 -14.39
C ASP A 53 10.90 17.71 -15.80
N GLY A 54 10.26 17.07 -16.78
CA GLY A 54 10.11 17.59 -18.13
C GLY A 54 9.39 18.93 -18.17
N LEU A 55 8.34 19.12 -17.37
CA LEU A 55 7.68 20.41 -17.23
C LEU A 55 8.65 21.51 -16.76
N ILE A 56 9.51 21.21 -15.78
CA ILE A 56 10.50 22.15 -15.25
C ILE A 56 11.62 22.42 -16.25
N GLU A 57 11.99 21.42 -17.05
CA GLU A 57 13.06 21.49 -18.03
C GLU A 57 12.60 21.98 -19.42
N GLY A 58 11.31 22.27 -19.61
CA GLY A 58 10.77 22.67 -20.91
C GLY A 58 10.67 21.52 -21.93
N ARG A 59 10.60 20.27 -21.47
CA ARG A 59 10.44 19.07 -22.30
C ARG A 59 9.01 18.55 -22.27
N VAL A 60 8.53 18.09 -23.42
CA VAL A 60 7.25 17.37 -23.58
C VAL A 60 7.53 15.94 -24.02
N LEU A 61 6.72 14.97 -23.56
CA LEU A 61 6.82 13.61 -24.05
C LEU A 61 6.40 13.56 -25.52
N ARG A 62 7.16 12.81 -26.33
CA ARG A 62 6.90 12.70 -27.77
C ARG A 62 5.47 12.18 -27.99
N CYS A 63 4.64 13.02 -28.58
CA CYS A 63 3.31 12.63 -29.01
C CYS A 63 3.42 11.95 -30.40
N GLY A 64 2.51 11.02 -30.73
CA GLY A 64 2.50 10.36 -32.05
C GLY A 64 2.37 11.35 -33.21
N GLU A 65 2.41 10.87 -34.46
CA GLU A 65 2.46 11.71 -35.68
C GLU A 65 1.45 12.88 -35.75
N ARG A 66 0.33 12.76 -35.04
CA ARG A 66 -0.74 13.79 -34.96
C ARG A 66 -0.34 15.07 -34.20
N LEU A 67 0.73 15.02 -33.40
CA LEU A 67 1.31 16.12 -32.64
C LEU A 67 2.81 16.09 -32.89
N SER A 68 3.23 16.54 -34.07
CA SER A 68 4.62 16.45 -34.52
C SER A 68 5.60 17.07 -33.51
N SER A 69 6.73 16.38 -33.30
CA SER A 69 7.77 16.66 -32.31
C SER A 69 8.45 18.03 -32.44
N GLU A 70 8.21 18.76 -33.53
CA GLU A 70 8.77 20.09 -33.78
C GLU A 70 8.12 21.18 -32.93
N ARG A 71 6.94 20.94 -32.32
CA ARG A 71 6.18 21.90 -31.50
C ARG A 71 6.34 21.73 -29.99
N ALA A 72 7.26 20.87 -29.53
CA ALA A 72 7.37 20.52 -28.11
C ALA A 72 7.82 21.70 -27.20
N PRO A 73 8.83 22.52 -27.57
CA PRO A 73 9.17 23.73 -26.80
C PRO A 73 8.04 24.77 -26.84
N ASP A 74 7.43 24.96 -28.02
CA ASP A 74 6.30 25.88 -28.22
C ASP A 74 5.08 25.52 -27.36
N ALA A 75 4.87 24.22 -27.10
CA ALA A 75 3.75 23.76 -26.28
C ALA A 75 3.90 24.20 -24.82
N ILE A 76 5.09 24.12 -24.23
CA ILE A 76 5.31 24.59 -22.85
C ILE A 76 5.39 26.10 -22.79
N GLU A 77 6.04 26.78 -23.74
CA GLU A 77 6.11 28.24 -23.73
C GLU A 77 4.73 28.88 -24.00
N GLY A 78 3.91 28.28 -24.86
CA GLY A 78 2.58 28.76 -25.21
C GLY A 78 1.46 28.40 -24.23
N ALA A 79 1.61 27.37 -23.39
CA ALA A 79 0.54 26.87 -22.51
C ALA A 79 0.12 27.84 -21.40
N ARG A 80 -1.03 28.49 -21.48
CA ARG A 80 -1.46 29.47 -20.47
C ARG A 80 -1.89 28.79 -19.17
N ARG A 81 -2.47 27.59 -19.26
CA ARG A 81 -2.85 26.77 -18.12
C ARG A 81 -2.31 25.35 -18.24
N ILE A 82 -1.61 24.92 -17.21
CA ILE A 82 -0.91 23.64 -17.12
C ILE A 82 -1.50 22.85 -15.95
N LEU A 83 -2.07 21.69 -16.23
CA LEU A 83 -2.63 20.81 -15.21
C LEU A 83 -1.57 19.81 -14.73
N VAL A 84 -1.09 19.97 -13.50
CA VAL A 84 -0.19 19.01 -12.84
C VAL A 84 -1.00 18.00 -12.03
N VAL A 85 -0.85 16.72 -12.35
CA VAL A 85 -1.71 15.63 -11.87
C VAL A 85 -0.96 14.64 -11.00
N ASP A 86 -1.51 14.31 -9.83
CA ASP A 86 -1.15 13.15 -9.02
C ASP A 86 -2.24 12.06 -9.11
N ASP A 87 -1.97 10.82 -8.71
CA ASP A 87 -2.99 9.76 -8.70
C ASP A 87 -3.92 9.86 -7.51
N SER A 88 -3.38 10.22 -6.35
CA SER A 88 -4.21 10.55 -5.20
C SER A 88 -3.48 11.44 -4.19
N THR A 89 -4.21 12.31 -3.51
CA THR A 89 -3.66 13.05 -2.38
C THR A 89 -4.07 12.41 -1.06
N ASN A 90 -3.09 12.02 -0.23
CA ASN A 90 -3.35 11.47 1.11
C ASN A 90 -3.04 12.44 2.25
N ARG A 91 -1.76 12.71 2.45
CA ARG A 91 -1.23 13.72 3.36
C ARG A 91 -0.68 14.92 2.61
N GLY A 92 -0.68 14.87 1.27
CA GLY A 92 -0.13 15.90 0.40
C GLY A 92 1.40 15.98 0.35
N GLY A 93 2.13 14.91 0.71
CA GLY A 93 3.60 14.95 0.69
C GLY A 93 4.19 15.16 -0.71
N ALA A 94 3.73 14.36 -1.69
CA ALA A 94 4.17 14.45 -3.07
C ALA A 94 3.79 15.81 -3.70
N ILE A 95 2.50 16.18 -3.64
CA ILE A 95 2.01 17.46 -4.17
C ILE A 95 2.75 18.68 -3.58
N ARG A 96 3.08 18.69 -2.28
CA ARG A 96 3.85 19.80 -1.68
C ARG A 96 5.27 19.87 -2.22
N ARG A 97 5.94 18.73 -2.39
CA ARG A 97 7.27 18.68 -3.01
C ARG A 97 7.23 19.15 -4.46
N ALA A 98 6.24 18.70 -5.23
CA ALA A 98 6.05 19.17 -6.60
C ALA A 98 5.81 20.68 -6.66
N LYS A 99 4.96 21.24 -5.79
CA LYS A 99 4.75 22.68 -5.66
C LYS A 99 6.06 23.44 -5.37
N MET A 100 6.91 22.93 -4.49
CA MET A 100 8.21 23.54 -4.20
C MET A 100 9.17 23.52 -5.38
N LEU A 101 9.19 22.45 -6.17
CA LEU A 101 10.03 22.35 -7.38
C LEU A 101 9.53 23.30 -8.47
N VAL A 102 8.23 23.30 -8.75
CA VAL A 102 7.61 24.21 -9.73
C VAL A 102 7.81 25.68 -9.35
N ALA A 103 7.80 26.02 -8.05
CA ALA A 103 8.06 27.39 -7.60
C ALA A 103 9.47 27.91 -7.94
N GLN A 104 10.43 27.00 -8.16
CA GLN A 104 11.80 27.34 -8.57
C GLN A 104 11.93 27.60 -10.07
N ALA A 105 10.89 27.34 -10.86
CA ALA A 105 10.86 27.54 -12.31
C ALA A 105 10.07 28.83 -12.67
N PRO A 106 10.74 29.96 -12.97
CA PRO A 106 10.07 31.24 -13.18
C PRO A 106 9.08 31.24 -14.35
N HIS A 107 9.36 30.45 -15.40
CA HIS A 107 8.54 30.36 -16.60
C HIS A 107 7.18 29.66 -16.36
N LEU A 108 6.97 29.02 -15.21
CA LEU A 108 5.72 28.34 -14.83
C LEU A 108 4.83 29.18 -13.89
N ARG A 109 5.31 30.35 -13.43
CA ARG A 109 4.60 31.17 -12.44
C ARG A 109 3.22 31.59 -12.96
N GLY A 110 2.18 31.35 -12.15
CA GLY A 110 0.80 31.72 -12.46
C GLY A 110 0.10 30.87 -13.52
N ARG A 111 0.76 29.83 -14.06
CA ARG A 111 0.22 28.99 -15.14
C ARG A 111 -0.22 27.60 -14.67
N VAL A 112 0.21 27.18 -13.48
CA VAL A 112 0.02 25.80 -12.99
C VAL A 112 -1.22 25.69 -12.10
N VAL A 113 -2.07 24.72 -12.42
CA VAL A 113 -3.17 24.22 -11.58
C VAL A 113 -2.93 22.76 -11.18
N TRP A 114 -3.42 22.36 -10.03
CA TRP A 114 -3.12 21.08 -9.40
C TRP A 114 -4.34 20.18 -9.34
N GLY A 115 -4.20 18.95 -9.85
CA GLY A 115 -5.28 17.98 -9.96
C GLY A 115 -4.95 16.62 -9.36
N ALA A 116 -5.97 15.89 -8.90
CA ALA A 116 -5.90 14.44 -8.74
C ALA A 116 -7.29 13.83 -8.87
N PRO A 117 -7.45 12.63 -9.48
CA PRO A 117 -8.77 12.00 -9.56
C PRO A 117 -9.30 11.66 -8.16
N TYR A 118 -8.42 11.28 -7.22
CA TYR A 118 -8.81 10.87 -5.87
C TYR A 118 -8.20 11.73 -4.76
N ALA A 119 -9.04 12.45 -4.03
CA ALA A 119 -8.61 13.26 -2.88
C ALA A 119 -8.99 12.59 -1.55
N ALA A 120 -8.08 12.59 -0.57
CA ALA A 120 -8.44 12.23 0.79
C ALA A 120 -9.25 13.35 1.45
N GLN A 121 -10.27 12.99 2.21
CA GLN A 121 -11.01 13.95 3.03
C GLN A 121 -10.08 14.66 4.03
N GLY A 122 -10.20 15.99 4.14
CA GLY A 122 -9.48 16.82 5.10
C GLY A 122 -8.44 17.76 4.46
N ALA A 123 -7.41 18.13 5.22
CA ALA A 123 -6.46 19.20 4.85
C ALA A 123 -5.65 18.99 3.55
N ALA A 124 -5.67 17.78 2.97
CA ALA A 124 -5.04 17.53 1.68
C ALA A 124 -5.87 18.07 0.50
N GLU A 125 -7.16 18.33 0.70
CA GLU A 125 -8.09 18.89 -0.28
C GLU A 125 -7.65 20.29 -0.72
N GLY A 126 -7.33 21.17 0.22
CA GLY A 126 -6.87 22.55 -0.06
C GLY A 126 -5.51 22.65 -0.76
N LEU A 127 -4.90 21.53 -1.15
CA LEU A 127 -3.68 21.52 -1.96
C LEU A 127 -3.98 21.36 -3.46
N LEU A 128 -5.21 20.98 -3.83
CA LEU A 128 -5.63 20.76 -5.20
C LEU A 128 -6.60 21.86 -5.64
N ASP A 129 -6.50 22.26 -6.89
CA ASP A 129 -7.47 23.14 -7.56
C ASP A 129 -8.63 22.32 -8.14
N HIS A 130 -8.36 21.06 -8.55
CA HIS A 130 -9.33 20.15 -9.14
C HIS A 130 -9.23 18.73 -8.59
N TRP A 131 -10.37 18.06 -8.39
CA TRP A 131 -10.44 16.63 -8.11
C TRP A 131 -11.78 16.05 -8.54
N TYR A 132 -11.83 14.73 -8.78
CA TYR A 132 -13.06 14.04 -9.18
C TYR A 132 -13.82 13.47 -7.97
N GLU A 133 -13.18 12.63 -7.16
CA GLU A 133 -13.85 11.93 -6.06
C GLU A 133 -13.08 12.06 -4.73
N LYS A 134 -13.83 12.17 -3.62
CA LYS A 134 -13.28 12.05 -2.27
C LYS A 134 -13.26 10.59 -1.80
N VAL A 135 -12.07 10.04 -1.57
CA VAL A 135 -11.88 8.65 -1.15
C VAL A 135 -11.48 8.57 0.33
N SER A 136 -12.34 7.94 1.13
CA SER A 136 -12.16 7.75 2.57
C SER A 136 -11.05 6.75 2.92
N ARG A 137 -10.46 6.86 4.12
CA ARG A 137 -9.53 5.86 4.65
C ARG A 137 -10.27 4.71 5.37
N PRO A 138 -9.73 3.48 5.37
CA PRO A 138 -8.54 3.02 4.62
C PRO A 138 -8.85 2.85 3.13
N ARG A 139 -7.84 3.09 2.29
CA ARG A 139 -7.94 2.95 0.85
C ARG A 139 -6.74 2.24 0.24
N ALA A 140 -6.95 1.63 -0.91
CA ALA A 140 -5.93 0.95 -1.69
C ALA A 140 -6.17 1.24 -3.18
N PHE A 141 -5.08 1.28 -3.95
CA PHE A 141 -5.16 1.45 -5.40
C PHE A 141 -4.40 0.30 -6.07
N GLU A 142 -4.97 -0.26 -7.13
CA GLU A 142 -4.38 -1.40 -7.84
C GLU A 142 -2.91 -1.19 -8.19
N TRP A 143 -2.59 -0.04 -8.79
CA TRP A 143 -1.25 0.28 -9.30
C TRP A 143 -0.18 0.53 -8.24
N ASN A 144 -0.55 0.62 -6.95
CA ASN A 144 0.41 0.84 -5.87
C ASN A 144 0.23 -0.07 -4.66
N ILE A 145 -0.68 -1.05 -4.72
CA ILE A 145 -1.01 -1.89 -3.55
C ILE A 145 0.21 -2.66 -3.02
N MET A 146 1.09 -3.13 -3.91
CA MET A 146 2.32 -3.84 -3.55
C MET A 146 3.46 -2.91 -3.08
N HIS A 147 3.26 -1.60 -3.11
CA HIS A 147 4.18 -0.61 -2.56
C HIS A 147 3.55 0.20 -1.41
N HIS A 148 2.34 -0.16 -1.00
CA HIS A 148 1.62 0.56 0.03
C HIS A 148 2.26 0.32 1.40
N SER A 149 2.49 1.39 2.17
CA SER A 149 3.12 1.28 3.49
C SER A 149 2.30 0.48 4.51
N GLY A 150 1.03 0.24 4.23
CA GLY A 150 0.17 -0.65 4.99
C GLY A 150 0.52 -2.13 4.84
N LEU A 151 1.38 -2.54 3.90
CA LEU A 151 1.77 -3.95 3.76
C LEU A 151 2.37 -4.54 5.04
N VAL A 152 2.98 -3.69 5.88
CA VAL A 152 3.52 -4.05 7.19
C VAL A 152 2.46 -4.55 8.19
N GLU A 153 1.19 -4.31 7.87
CA GLU A 153 0.01 -4.79 8.60
C GLU A 153 -0.89 -5.65 7.68
N ALA A 154 -0.37 -6.19 6.57
CA ALA A 154 -1.11 -7.04 5.64
C ALA A 154 -0.60 -8.49 5.67
N CYS A 155 -1.48 -9.41 5.33
CA CYS A 155 -1.13 -10.78 4.97
C CYS A 155 -0.97 -10.88 3.45
N VAL A 156 0.07 -11.56 2.98
CA VAL A 156 0.30 -11.79 1.55
C VAL A 156 0.60 -13.27 1.35
N ASP A 157 -0.15 -13.91 0.46
CA ASP A 157 0.17 -15.25 0.01
C ASP A 157 1.47 -15.25 -0.80
N LEU A 158 2.48 -15.93 -0.29
CA LEU A 158 3.83 -15.94 -0.86
C LEU A 158 3.86 -16.70 -2.18
N ASP A 159 3.17 -17.83 -2.25
CA ASP A 159 3.29 -18.80 -3.35
C ASP A 159 2.67 -18.28 -4.65
N SER A 160 1.42 -17.83 -4.61
CA SER A 160 0.69 -17.38 -5.79
C SER A 160 0.97 -15.92 -6.16
N VAL A 161 1.27 -15.06 -5.18
CA VAL A 161 1.46 -13.62 -5.42
C VAL A 161 2.91 -13.29 -5.75
N LEU A 162 3.86 -13.70 -4.90
CA LEU A 162 5.24 -13.22 -4.96
C LEU A 162 6.18 -14.19 -5.69
N ILE A 163 5.96 -15.50 -5.55
CA ILE A 163 6.74 -16.53 -6.24
C ILE A 163 6.12 -16.87 -7.60
N GLY A 164 4.79 -17.01 -7.67
CA GLY A 164 4.06 -17.43 -8.87
C GLY A 164 4.25 -18.91 -9.22
N ARG A 165 4.46 -19.77 -8.22
CA ARG A 165 4.70 -21.21 -8.38
C ARG A 165 3.88 -21.96 -7.34
N ARG A 166 3.53 -23.22 -7.62
CA ARG A 166 2.92 -24.08 -6.61
C ARG A 166 3.91 -24.37 -5.46
N PRO A 167 3.43 -24.65 -4.25
CA PRO A 167 4.30 -24.88 -3.10
C PRO A 167 5.28 -26.06 -3.26
N ASP A 168 4.89 -27.09 -4.01
CA ASP A 168 5.69 -28.29 -4.29
C ASP A 168 6.75 -28.07 -5.39
N GLU A 169 6.67 -26.96 -6.13
CA GLU A 169 7.67 -26.59 -7.12
C GLU A 169 8.90 -25.94 -6.48
N PRO A 170 10.10 -26.14 -7.06
CA PRO A 170 11.32 -25.49 -6.61
C PRO A 170 11.22 -23.96 -6.73
N LEU A 171 11.99 -23.25 -5.91
CA LEU A 171 12.05 -21.80 -5.96
C LEU A 171 12.63 -21.33 -7.31
N PRO A 172 12.01 -20.33 -7.96
CA PRO A 172 12.50 -19.78 -9.22
C PRO A 172 13.76 -18.93 -8.98
N PRO A 173 14.59 -18.68 -10.02
CA PRO A 173 15.77 -17.82 -9.89
C PRO A 173 15.44 -16.34 -9.64
N ALA A 174 14.18 -15.92 -9.82
CA ALA A 174 13.73 -14.57 -9.54
C ALA A 174 12.25 -14.58 -9.08
N PRO A 175 11.84 -13.65 -8.19
CA PRO A 175 10.45 -13.50 -7.79
C PRO A 175 9.57 -12.99 -8.93
N ARG A 176 8.28 -13.34 -8.88
CA ARG A 176 7.24 -12.72 -9.73
C ARG A 176 7.03 -11.25 -9.36
N LEU A 177 7.00 -10.95 -8.06
CA LEU A 177 6.75 -9.61 -7.52
C LEU A 177 7.55 -9.40 -6.23
N THR A 178 8.26 -8.27 -6.15
CA THR A 178 8.93 -7.82 -4.91
C THR A 178 8.19 -6.64 -4.30
N PRO A 179 7.61 -6.76 -3.10
CA PRO A 179 6.92 -5.67 -2.44
C PRO A 179 7.85 -4.49 -2.13
N GLY A 180 7.38 -3.25 -2.32
CA GLY A 180 8.18 -2.06 -2.02
C GLY A 180 8.29 -1.73 -0.52
N SER A 181 7.49 -2.37 0.32
CA SER A 181 7.44 -2.17 1.77
C SER A 181 7.58 -3.51 2.49
N GLU A 182 8.03 -3.45 3.74
CA GLU A 182 8.02 -4.61 4.65
C GLU A 182 6.60 -5.20 4.74
N VAL A 183 6.49 -6.53 4.67
CA VAL A 183 5.23 -7.27 4.77
C VAL A 183 5.01 -7.75 6.20
N GLY A 184 3.78 -7.62 6.71
CA GLY A 184 3.43 -8.12 8.05
C GLY A 184 3.54 -9.64 8.13
N TRP A 185 2.77 -10.34 7.31
CA TRP A 185 2.75 -11.80 7.29
C TRP A 185 2.90 -12.31 5.86
N LEU A 186 4.01 -12.99 5.59
CA LEU A 186 4.14 -13.85 4.43
C LEU A 186 3.52 -15.21 4.78
N VAL A 187 2.56 -15.64 3.97
CA VAL A 187 1.81 -16.87 4.20
C VAL A 187 2.11 -17.82 3.07
N THR A 188 2.63 -19.01 3.38
CA THR A 188 2.96 -20.02 2.37
C THR A 188 2.38 -21.37 2.77
N SER A 189 2.12 -22.22 1.78
CA SER A 189 1.76 -23.62 1.99
C SER A 189 2.96 -24.57 1.76
N ARG A 190 4.17 -24.04 1.58
CA ARG A 190 5.41 -24.82 1.43
C ARG A 190 5.74 -25.60 2.70
N ASP A 191 6.46 -26.70 2.51
CA ASP A 191 6.95 -27.57 3.59
C ASP A 191 7.91 -26.81 4.53
N PRO A 192 7.66 -26.80 5.86
CA PRO A 192 8.56 -26.21 6.85
C PRO A 192 10.01 -26.70 6.80
N ALA A 193 10.26 -27.93 6.33
CA ALA A 193 11.62 -28.44 6.15
C ALA A 193 12.46 -27.59 5.18
N GLY A 194 11.80 -26.93 4.22
CA GLY A 194 12.43 -26.01 3.26
C GLY A 194 12.63 -24.59 3.78
N ARG A 195 12.27 -24.28 5.04
CA ARG A 195 12.35 -22.92 5.60
C ARG A 195 13.70 -22.24 5.41
N PRO A 196 14.85 -22.86 5.75
CA PRO A 196 16.13 -22.17 5.64
C PRO A 196 16.43 -21.71 4.20
N GLY A 197 16.16 -22.57 3.22
CA GLY A 197 16.36 -22.24 1.80
C GLY A 197 15.40 -21.14 1.32
N LEU A 198 14.14 -21.16 1.80
CA LEU A 198 13.17 -20.12 1.49
C LEU A 198 13.55 -18.76 2.07
N GLU A 199 14.00 -18.72 3.33
CA GLU A 199 14.43 -17.48 4.00
C GLU A 199 15.68 -16.90 3.32
N SER A 200 16.67 -17.72 2.99
CA SER A 200 17.83 -17.27 2.20
C SER A 200 17.44 -16.70 0.84
N TRP A 201 16.52 -17.35 0.12
CA TRP A 201 16.02 -16.85 -1.15
C TRP A 201 15.29 -15.51 -1.01
N LEU A 202 14.48 -15.35 0.05
CA LEU A 202 13.79 -14.09 0.32
C LEU A 202 14.77 -12.95 0.63
N GLU A 203 15.81 -13.21 1.43
CA GLU A 203 16.84 -12.21 1.75
C GLU A 203 17.65 -11.79 0.52
N GLU A 204 18.08 -12.76 -0.30
CA GLU A 204 18.82 -12.52 -1.54
C GLU A 204 18.06 -11.59 -2.49
N HIS A 205 16.73 -11.73 -2.55
CA HIS A 205 15.86 -10.92 -3.39
C HIS A 205 15.31 -9.65 -2.71
N GLY A 206 15.85 -9.31 -1.54
CA GLY A 206 15.55 -8.04 -0.85
C GLY A 206 14.16 -7.96 -0.22
N PHE A 207 13.51 -9.10 0.02
CA PHE A 207 12.25 -9.12 0.76
C PHE A 207 12.47 -8.69 2.22
N ARG A 208 11.48 -8.01 2.79
CA ARG A 208 11.44 -7.65 4.21
C ARG A 208 10.10 -8.09 4.77
N TRP A 209 10.11 -8.84 5.86
CA TRP A 209 8.88 -9.34 6.48
C TRP A 209 9.03 -9.45 8.00
N ARG A 210 7.90 -9.50 8.71
CA ARG A 210 7.90 -9.73 10.17
C ARG A 210 7.70 -11.19 10.53
N HIS A 211 6.79 -11.85 9.84
CA HIS A 211 6.39 -13.22 10.13
C HIS A 211 6.32 -14.03 8.83
N LEU A 212 7.01 -15.17 8.80
CA LEU A 212 6.88 -16.19 7.75
C LEU A 212 6.08 -17.37 8.30
N VAL A 213 4.82 -17.46 7.91
CA VAL A 213 3.85 -18.46 8.36
C VAL A 213 3.75 -19.56 7.32
N MET A 214 4.26 -20.75 7.65
CA MET A 214 4.27 -21.93 6.78
C MET A 214 3.13 -22.89 7.12
N SER A 215 2.98 -23.96 6.34
CA SER A 215 2.08 -25.08 6.69
C SER A 215 2.48 -25.65 8.06
N ASP A 216 1.51 -25.95 8.92
CA ASP A 216 1.72 -26.55 10.25
C ASP A 216 2.53 -25.76 11.30
N ASP A 217 2.70 -24.45 11.17
CA ASP A 217 3.31 -23.63 12.23
C ASP A 217 2.51 -23.74 13.55
N PRO A 218 3.08 -24.34 14.62
CA PRO A 218 2.38 -24.60 15.88
C PRO A 218 1.85 -23.33 16.55
N ALA A 219 2.52 -22.19 16.34
CA ALA A 219 2.10 -20.89 16.91
C ALA A 219 0.80 -20.36 16.30
N HIS A 220 0.38 -20.90 15.15
CA HIS A 220 -0.79 -20.48 14.39
C HIS A 220 -1.79 -21.62 14.16
N ARG A 221 -1.63 -22.75 14.86
CA ARG A 221 -2.63 -23.84 14.87
C ARG A 221 -3.85 -23.38 15.67
N PRO A 222 -5.08 -23.50 15.13
CA PRO A 222 -6.27 -23.33 15.94
C PRO A 222 -6.32 -24.45 16.99
N ASP A 223 -6.48 -24.08 18.25
CA ASP A 223 -6.65 -25.03 19.35
C ASP A 223 -7.84 -25.96 19.06
N SER A 224 -7.59 -27.28 19.18
CA SER A 224 -8.61 -28.29 19.49
C SER A 224 -9.70 -28.68 18.47
N THR A 225 -9.37 -28.90 17.19
CA THR A 225 -10.18 -29.82 16.33
C THR A 225 -9.27 -30.61 15.38
N GLY A 226 -9.22 -31.93 15.55
CA GLY A 226 -8.21 -32.84 15.01
C GLY A 226 -8.04 -32.86 13.49
N GLY A 227 -6.85 -33.31 13.07
CA GLY A 227 -6.47 -33.98 11.82
C GLY A 227 -6.81 -33.32 10.47
N HIS A 228 -8.07 -33.00 10.23
CA HIS A 228 -8.59 -32.59 8.92
C HIS A 228 -8.53 -31.08 8.69
N LEU A 229 -8.50 -30.26 9.74
CA LEU A 229 -8.46 -28.81 9.67
C LEU A 229 -7.15 -28.24 9.08
N ALA A 230 -6.04 -28.97 9.21
CA ALA A 230 -4.73 -28.58 8.70
C ALA A 230 -4.62 -28.69 7.17
N SER A 231 -5.55 -29.38 6.52
CA SER A 231 -5.47 -29.72 5.09
C SER A 231 -6.12 -28.70 4.14
N ASP A 232 -6.89 -27.73 4.64
CA ASP A 232 -7.53 -26.69 3.82
C ASP A 232 -6.74 -25.36 3.88
N PRO A 233 -6.01 -24.99 2.81
CA PRO A 233 -5.25 -23.74 2.75
C PRO A 233 -6.10 -22.49 3.00
N ALA A 234 -7.33 -22.43 2.47
CA ALA A 234 -8.19 -21.26 2.58
C ALA A 234 -8.62 -21.04 4.04
N ARG A 235 -9.02 -22.12 4.73
CA ARG A 235 -9.40 -22.06 6.15
C ARG A 235 -8.25 -21.69 7.08
N ARG A 236 -7.03 -22.16 6.79
CA ARG A 236 -5.83 -21.76 7.53
C ARG A 236 -5.53 -20.27 7.33
N LYS A 237 -5.53 -19.81 6.07
CA LYS A 237 -5.32 -18.40 5.72
C LYS A 237 -6.37 -17.48 6.34
N SER A 238 -7.66 -17.89 6.35
CA SER A 238 -8.73 -17.12 6.97
C SER A 238 -8.55 -16.99 8.50
N THR A 239 -8.21 -18.09 9.17
CA THR A 239 -7.93 -18.10 10.62
C THR A 239 -6.75 -17.18 10.96
N LEU A 240 -5.67 -17.25 10.19
CA LEU A 240 -4.52 -16.35 10.33
C LEU A 240 -4.92 -14.90 10.08
N TYR A 241 -5.68 -14.62 9.02
CA TYR A 241 -6.09 -13.27 8.68
C TYR A 241 -6.88 -12.60 9.82
N ASP A 242 -7.74 -13.36 10.49
CA ASP A 242 -8.51 -12.91 11.66
C ASP A 242 -7.63 -12.72 12.90
N ALA A 243 -6.75 -13.69 13.21
CA ALA A 243 -5.85 -13.62 14.36
C ALA A 243 -4.80 -12.50 14.24
N ALA A 244 -4.22 -12.31 13.06
CA ALA A 244 -3.25 -11.26 12.77
C ALA A 244 -3.84 -9.84 12.90
N HIS A 245 -5.17 -9.74 12.84
CA HIS A 245 -5.87 -8.47 12.74
C HIS A 245 -5.32 -7.59 11.60
N ALA A 246 -4.77 -8.19 10.54
CA ALA A 246 -4.19 -7.48 9.42
C ALA A 246 -5.24 -6.58 8.73
N TRP A 247 -4.89 -5.48 8.07
CA TRP A 247 -5.93 -4.64 7.44
C TRP A 247 -6.41 -5.21 6.09
N LEU A 248 -5.58 -6.04 5.45
CA LEU A 248 -5.81 -6.61 4.13
C LEU A 248 -5.16 -7.99 4.04
N PHE A 249 -5.80 -8.90 3.31
CA PHE A 249 -5.18 -10.11 2.78
C PHE A 249 -5.01 -9.97 1.27
N ILE A 250 -3.85 -10.34 0.74
CA ILE A 250 -3.55 -10.36 -0.68
C ILE A 250 -3.34 -11.82 -1.10
N GLU A 251 -4.19 -12.29 -2.00
CA GLU A 251 -4.22 -13.66 -2.50
C GLU A 251 -4.07 -13.67 -4.02
N GLY A 252 -3.44 -14.68 -4.59
CA GLY A 252 -3.34 -14.84 -6.04
C GLY A 252 -4.50 -15.65 -6.60
N ASP A 253 -4.86 -16.74 -5.92
CA ASP A 253 -5.87 -17.68 -6.38
C ASP A 253 -7.31 -17.14 -6.17
N PRO A 254 -8.15 -17.03 -7.21
CA PRO A 254 -9.49 -16.47 -7.10
C PRO A 254 -10.43 -17.23 -6.15
N ASP A 255 -10.33 -18.56 -6.12
CA ASP A 255 -11.22 -19.40 -5.32
C ASP A 255 -10.85 -19.32 -3.84
N GLN A 256 -9.55 -19.35 -3.51
CA GLN A 256 -9.06 -19.10 -2.15
C GLN A 256 -9.38 -17.67 -1.70
N ALA A 257 -9.21 -16.67 -2.57
CA ALA A 257 -9.52 -15.29 -2.22
C ALA A 257 -11.01 -15.15 -1.85
N ARG A 258 -11.90 -15.81 -2.60
CA ARG A 258 -13.35 -15.86 -2.31
C ARG A 258 -13.62 -16.59 -0.99
N ALA A 259 -13.06 -17.78 -0.80
CA ALA A 259 -13.24 -18.56 0.43
C ALA A 259 -12.76 -17.79 1.68
N ILE A 260 -11.62 -17.10 1.62
CA ILE A 260 -11.11 -16.26 2.71
C ILE A 260 -12.05 -15.07 2.96
N THR A 261 -12.54 -14.42 1.90
CA THR A 261 -13.49 -13.30 2.00
C THR A 261 -14.77 -13.72 2.72
N GLU A 262 -15.33 -14.87 2.33
CA GLU A 262 -16.55 -15.42 2.90
C GLU A 262 -16.36 -15.86 4.36
N ALA A 263 -15.29 -16.61 4.64
CA ALA A 263 -15.01 -17.13 5.97
C ALA A 263 -14.74 -16.02 7.00
N THR A 264 -14.02 -14.96 6.61
CA THR A 264 -13.68 -13.86 7.53
C THR A 264 -14.71 -12.73 7.53
N GLY A 265 -15.54 -12.64 6.50
CA GLY A 265 -16.42 -11.49 6.27
C GLY A 265 -15.64 -10.19 6.11
N ARG A 266 -14.45 -10.25 5.48
CA ARG A 266 -13.54 -9.11 5.30
C ARG A 266 -12.99 -9.03 3.86
N PRO A 267 -12.59 -7.83 3.40
CA PRO A 267 -12.07 -7.69 2.04
C PRO A 267 -10.75 -8.44 1.83
N VAL A 268 -10.59 -9.01 0.65
CA VAL A 268 -9.36 -9.68 0.16
C VAL A 268 -9.06 -9.15 -1.24
N TYR A 269 -7.80 -8.78 -1.49
CA TYR A 269 -7.38 -8.39 -2.84
C TYR A 269 -6.88 -9.62 -3.59
N CYS A 270 -7.48 -9.90 -4.75
CA CYS A 270 -7.06 -10.99 -5.63
C CYS A 270 -6.18 -10.44 -6.76
N THR A 271 -4.92 -10.87 -6.82
CA THR A 271 -3.97 -10.36 -7.82
C THR A 271 -4.21 -10.90 -9.22
N GLU A 272 -4.74 -12.11 -9.37
CA GLU A 272 -5.13 -12.67 -10.67
C GLU A 272 -6.31 -11.92 -11.27
N ARG A 273 -7.34 -11.66 -10.46
CA ARG A 273 -8.52 -10.89 -10.87
C ARG A 273 -8.29 -9.38 -10.94
N ARG A 274 -7.21 -8.89 -10.32
CA ARG A 274 -6.92 -7.45 -10.14
C ARG A 274 -8.09 -6.71 -9.51
N ALA A 275 -8.75 -7.36 -8.56
CA ALA A 275 -9.99 -6.89 -7.95
C ALA A 275 -9.97 -7.10 -6.44
N MET A 276 -10.67 -6.21 -5.73
CA MET A 276 -10.99 -6.41 -4.32
C MET A 276 -12.29 -7.22 -4.23
N LEU A 277 -12.22 -8.37 -3.58
CA LEU A 277 -13.39 -9.14 -3.21
C LEU A 277 -13.96 -8.59 -1.91
N TYR A 278 -15.25 -8.32 -1.93
CA TYR A 278 -15.99 -7.78 -0.79
C TYR A 278 -17.05 -8.79 -0.33
N PRO A 279 -17.19 -9.02 0.98
CA PRO A 279 -18.19 -9.95 1.51
C PRO A 279 -19.60 -9.60 1.06
N GLY A 280 -20.30 -10.56 0.43
CA GLY A 280 -21.68 -10.39 0.00
C GLY A 280 -21.88 -9.39 -1.15
N VAL A 281 -20.82 -8.99 -1.85
CA VAL A 281 -20.86 -8.07 -2.98
C VAL A 281 -20.32 -8.80 -4.22
N PRO A 282 -20.99 -8.72 -5.37
CA PRO A 282 -20.47 -9.27 -6.61
C PRO A 282 -19.09 -8.72 -6.96
N GLU A 283 -18.25 -9.56 -7.56
CA GLU A 283 -16.92 -9.15 -8.03
C GLU A 283 -17.02 -7.96 -9.00
N GLY A 284 -16.14 -6.97 -8.82
CA GLY A 284 -16.13 -5.75 -9.64
C GLY A 284 -17.17 -4.70 -9.25
N ALA A 285 -18.15 -5.01 -8.39
CA ALA A 285 -19.07 -4.01 -7.87
C ALA A 285 -18.44 -3.22 -6.72
N PRO A 286 -18.69 -1.89 -6.62
CA PRO A 286 -18.27 -1.12 -5.47
C PRO A 286 -19.02 -1.57 -4.22
N PRO A 287 -18.39 -1.48 -3.04
CA PRO A 287 -19.05 -1.82 -1.80
C PRO A 287 -20.20 -0.86 -1.51
N ARG A 288 -21.27 -1.32 -0.84
CA ARG A 288 -22.38 -0.43 -0.48
C ARG A 288 -21.90 0.60 0.54
N PRO A 289 -22.45 1.84 0.56
CA PRO A 289 -22.03 2.88 1.51
C PRO A 289 -22.05 2.45 2.98
N GLY A 290 -22.99 1.57 3.37
CA GLY A 290 -23.10 1.00 4.72
C GLY A 290 -21.98 0.01 5.09
N ASP A 291 -21.44 -0.72 4.12
CA ASP A 291 -20.35 -1.69 4.32
C ASP A 291 -19.03 -0.98 4.58
N ALA A 292 -18.79 0.13 3.87
CA ALA A 292 -17.67 1.02 4.14
C ALA A 292 -17.68 1.56 5.58
N ALA A 293 -18.85 1.84 6.15
CA ALA A 293 -18.98 2.27 7.56
C ALA A 293 -18.68 1.11 8.54
N ARG A 294 -19.18 -0.10 8.26
CA ARG A 294 -18.89 -1.30 9.07
C ARG A 294 -17.40 -1.60 9.11
N TRP A 295 -16.73 -1.56 7.96
CA TRP A 295 -15.28 -1.78 7.89
C TRP A 295 -14.49 -0.66 8.55
N ARG A 296 -14.91 0.61 8.40
CA ARG A 296 -14.29 1.74 9.14
C ARG A 296 -14.38 1.56 10.65
N ARG A 297 -15.51 1.05 11.18
CA ARG A 297 -15.63 0.72 12.61
C ARG A 297 -14.68 -0.39 13.02
N ARG A 298 -14.57 -1.47 12.24
CA ARG A 298 -13.61 -2.57 12.50
C ARG A 298 -12.16 -2.09 12.45
N GLU A 299 -11.80 -1.24 11.49
CA GLU A 299 -10.50 -0.57 11.41
C GLU A 299 -10.21 0.30 12.63
N ALA A 300 -11.21 1.07 13.10
CA ALA A 300 -11.06 1.87 14.31
C ALA A 300 -10.78 0.99 15.54
N VAL A 301 -11.48 -0.15 15.68
CA VAL A 301 -11.20 -1.14 16.73
C VAL A 301 -9.78 -1.72 16.59
N ARG A 302 -9.32 -2.03 15.37
CA ARG A 302 -7.92 -2.46 15.14
C ARG A 302 -6.94 -1.39 15.62
N LEU A 303 -7.11 -0.15 15.19
CA LEU A 303 -6.21 0.96 15.54
C LEU A 303 -6.19 1.23 17.04
N GLN A 304 -7.34 1.09 17.73
CA GLN A 304 -7.42 1.16 19.19
C GLN A 304 -6.63 0.01 19.86
N ARG A 305 -6.80 -1.23 19.40
CA ARG A 305 -6.05 -2.39 19.92
C ARG A 305 -4.55 -2.25 19.68
N ARG A 306 -4.13 -1.76 18.50
CA ARG A 306 -2.73 -1.45 18.19
C ARG A 306 -2.15 -0.40 19.14
N ARG A 307 -2.90 0.68 19.39
CA ARG A 307 -2.48 1.69 20.38
C ARG A 307 -2.34 1.07 21.76
N ALA A 308 -3.31 0.26 22.20
CA ALA A 308 -3.24 -0.44 23.47
C ALA A 308 -2.03 -1.38 23.57
N GLN A 309 -1.76 -2.18 22.52
CA GLN A 309 -0.59 -3.08 22.47
C GLN A 309 0.73 -2.31 22.49
N HIS A 310 0.82 -1.20 21.74
CA HIS A 310 1.99 -0.32 21.76
C HIS A 310 2.23 0.29 23.15
N TRP A 311 1.17 0.73 23.83
CA TRP A 311 1.25 1.23 25.21
C TRP A 311 1.63 0.13 26.20
N ARG A 312 1.08 -1.08 26.07
CA ARG A 312 1.47 -2.24 26.89
C ARG A 312 2.94 -2.60 26.70
N ASN A 313 3.44 -2.62 25.47
CA ASN A 313 4.84 -2.91 25.17
C ASN A 313 5.77 -1.81 25.72
N ARG A 314 5.38 -0.52 25.67
CA ARG A 314 6.15 0.57 26.30
C ARG A 314 6.16 0.48 27.83
N LEU A 315 5.02 0.24 28.45
CA LEU A 315 4.91 0.10 29.90
C LEU A 315 5.66 -1.15 30.40
N GLY A 316 5.53 -2.28 29.70
CA GLY A 316 6.28 -3.51 29.98
C GLY A 316 7.79 -3.35 29.78
N GLY A 317 8.23 -2.59 28.77
CA GLY A 317 9.64 -2.24 28.57
C GLY A 317 10.17 -1.29 29.65
N SER A 318 9.34 -0.36 30.14
CA SER A 318 9.69 0.53 31.25
C SER A 318 9.81 -0.23 32.58
N LEU A 319 8.91 -1.17 32.84
CA LEU A 319 8.94 -2.02 34.04
C LEU A 319 10.15 -2.96 34.04
N ARG A 320 10.49 -3.58 32.90
CA ARG A 320 11.70 -4.41 32.78
C ARG A 320 12.99 -3.61 33.01
N ARG A 321 13.07 -2.37 32.50
CA ARG A 321 14.21 -1.48 32.79
C ARG A 321 14.27 -1.07 34.26
N ALA A 322 13.13 -0.82 34.90
CA ALA A 322 13.08 -0.48 36.31
C ALA A 322 13.55 -1.67 37.18
N ASP A 323 13.13 -2.90 36.85
CA ASP A 323 13.59 -4.12 37.50
C ASP A 323 15.09 -4.38 37.29
N GLU A 324 15.60 -4.12 36.09
CA GLU A 324 17.03 -4.28 35.76
C GLU A 324 17.90 -3.25 36.52
N ILE A 325 17.45 -2.00 36.60
CA ILE A 325 18.09 -0.95 37.42
C ILE A 325 18.05 -1.31 38.90
N TRP A 326 16.91 -1.81 39.41
CA TRP A 326 16.77 -2.23 40.81
C TRP A 326 17.69 -3.42 41.14
N ARG A 327 17.77 -4.43 40.26
CA ARG A 327 18.69 -5.57 40.44
C ARG A 327 20.16 -5.15 40.45
N LEU A 328 20.55 -4.23 39.56
CA LEU A 328 21.90 -3.66 39.53
C LEU A 328 22.23 -2.83 40.78
N ALA A 329 21.24 -2.10 41.33
CA ALA A 329 21.38 -1.35 42.57
C ALA A 329 21.49 -2.26 43.80
N THR A 330 20.72 -3.35 43.86
CA THR A 330 20.81 -4.34 44.95
C THR A 330 22.10 -5.15 44.92
N HIS A 331 22.68 -5.40 43.73
CA HIS A 331 23.98 -6.08 43.63
C HIS A 331 25.15 -5.21 44.12
N ARG A 332 25.10 -3.88 43.96
CA ARG A 332 26.14 -2.97 44.46
C ARG A 332 26.16 -2.84 45.99
N HIS A 333 25.06 -3.13 46.68
CA HIS A 333 25.02 -3.10 48.15
C HIS A 333 25.52 -4.38 48.83
N GLN A 334 25.71 -5.48 48.10
CA GLN A 334 26.28 -6.72 48.66
C GLN A 334 27.81 -6.81 48.52
N THR A 335 28.44 -5.94 47.74
CA THR A 335 29.90 -6.01 47.45
C THR A 335 30.72 -4.94 48.18
N THR A 336 30.16 -4.21 49.14
CA THR A 336 30.90 -3.22 49.95
C THR A 336 30.66 -3.41 51.45
N SER A 337 31.21 -4.49 52.00
CA SER A 337 31.57 -4.56 53.42
C SER A 337 33.09 -4.44 53.52
N PRO A 338 33.64 -3.35 54.09
CA PRO A 338 35.07 -3.22 54.32
C PRO A 338 35.48 -4.08 55.52
N GLY A 339 36.46 -4.97 55.31
CA GLY A 339 37.11 -5.71 56.38
C GLY A 339 37.86 -4.77 57.32
N LEU A 340 37.66 -4.97 58.63
CA LEU A 340 38.44 -4.37 59.71
C LEU A 340 39.85 -5.02 59.73
N PRO A 341 40.92 -4.28 60.08
CA PRO A 341 42.25 -4.85 60.20
C PRO A 341 42.43 -5.52 61.57
N ASP A 342 42.97 -6.74 61.55
CA ASP A 342 43.35 -7.50 62.74
C ASP A 342 44.60 -6.91 63.43
N SER A 343 44.60 -7.04 64.76
CA SER A 343 45.71 -6.75 65.68
C SER A 343 46.61 -7.96 65.85
#